data_AF-A0A6B3GZ12-F1
#
_entry.id   AF-A0A6B3GZ12-F1
#
_cell.length_a   1.000
_cell.length_b   1.000
_cell.length_c   1.000
_cell.angle_alpha   90.00
_cell.angle_beta   90.00
_cell.angle_gamma   90.00
#
_symmetry.space_group_name_H-M   'P 1'
#
loop_
_entity.id
_entity.type
_entity.pdbx_description
1 polymer ?
#
loop_
_entity_poly.entity_id
_entity_poly.type
_entity_poly.pdbx_seq_one_letter_code
_entity_poly.pdbx_strand_id
1 'polypeptide(L)' 'MAHEPLTQAEVLLEGFLALDTPEGFRAELIEGEIVVTPPPDGDHEDYISLVLKQVLRKSRTDMDFSG' A
#
# COMPACT_ATOMS: atom_id res chain seq x y z
N MET A 1 10.40 -22.05 28.51
CA MET A 1 9.30 -22.34 27.58
C MET A 1 9.93 -22.62 26.23
N ALA A 2 9.72 -23.78 25.62
CA ALA A 2 10.11 -23.98 24.23
C ALA A 2 9.15 -23.14 23.36
N HIS A 3 9.68 -22.29 22.50
CA HIS A 3 8.86 -21.57 21.54
C HIS A 3 8.36 -22.60 20.53
N GLU A 4 7.05 -22.69 20.33
CA GLU A 4 6.50 -23.47 19.21
C GLU A 4 7.09 -22.93 17.90
N PRO A 5 7.42 -23.80 16.93
CA PRO A 5 7.92 -23.34 15.65
C PRO A 5 6.84 -22.50 14.95
N LEU A 6 7.22 -21.32 14.48
CA LEU A 6 6.34 -20.43 13.73
C LEU A 6 5.79 -21.15 12.49
N THR A 7 4.51 -20.90 12.22
CA THR A 7 3.86 -21.27 10.97
C THR A 7 4.43 -20.44 9.81
N GLN A 8 4.28 -20.95 8.58
CA GLN A 8 4.74 -20.23 7.39
C GLN A 8 4.08 -18.84 7.25
N ALA A 9 2.82 -18.71 7.65
CA ALA A 9 2.10 -17.43 7.60
C ALA A 9 2.68 -16.41 8.60
N GLU A 10 3.06 -16.86 9.80
CA GLU A 10 3.69 -16.01 10.82
C GLU A 10 5.07 -15.55 10.35
N VAL A 11 5.89 -16.47 9.80
CA VAL A 11 7.20 -16.12 9.22
C VAL A 11 7.07 -15.09 8.10
N LEU A 12 6.08 -15.25 7.22
CA LEU A 12 5.84 -14.31 6.13
C LEU A 12 5.40 -12.93 6.64
N LEU A 13 4.49 -12.91 7.62
CA LEU A 13 4.01 -11.66 8.22
C LEU A 13 5.14 -10.92 8.94
N GLU A 14 5.95 -11.63 9.73
CA GLU A 14 7.14 -11.04 10.37
C GLU A 14 8.11 -10.47 9.34
N GLY A 15 8.37 -11.21 8.26
CA GLY A 15 9.19 -10.73 7.14
C GLY A 15 8.61 -9.48 6.46
N PHE A 16 7.29 -9.43 6.24
CA PHE A 16 6.61 -8.27 5.68
C PHE A 16 6.72 -7.04 6.58
N LEU A 17 6.48 -7.19 7.88
CA LEU A 17 6.53 -6.08 8.84
C LEU A 17 7.96 -5.55 9.07
N ALA A 18 8.97 -6.39 8.85
CA ALA A 18 10.38 -6.00 8.95
C ALA A 18 10.97 -5.49 7.62
N LEU A 19 10.20 -5.50 6.53
CA LEU A 19 10.68 -5.10 5.22
C LEU A 19 10.76 -3.58 5.10
N ASP A 20 11.97 -3.05 4.93
CA ASP A 20 12.17 -1.66 4.54
C ASP A 20 11.96 -1.49 3.03
N THR A 21 10.93 -0.73 2.65
CA THR A 21 10.68 -0.38 1.25
C THR A 21 11.44 0.88 0.85
N PRO A 22 12.09 0.90 -0.32
CA PRO A 22 12.66 2.13 -0.87
C PRO A 22 11.63 3.25 -0.97
N GLU A 23 12.07 4.50 -0.94
CA GLU A 23 11.19 5.67 -1.04
C GLU A 23 10.32 5.60 -2.30
N GLY A 24 9.01 5.85 -2.13
CA GLY A 24 8.01 5.80 -3.19
C GLY A 24 7.51 4.39 -3.53
N PHE A 25 8.17 3.33 -3.07
CA PHE A 25 7.68 1.96 -3.24
C PHE A 25 6.67 1.62 -2.15
N ARG A 26 5.67 0.82 -2.50
CA ARG A 26 4.66 0.30 -1.59
C ARG A 26 4.78 -1.21 -1.53
N ALA A 27 4.98 -1.77 -0.34
CA ALA A 27 4.84 -3.21 -0.11
C ALA A 27 3.45 -3.52 0.45
N GLU A 28 2.85 -4.59 -0.05
CA GLU A 28 1.55 -5.09 0.38
C GLU A 28 1.63 -6.61 0.57
N LEU A 29 1.01 -7.13 1.63
CA LEU A 29 0.86 -8.56 1.86
C LEU A 29 -0.54 -8.99 1.40
N ILE A 30 -0.62 -9.67 0.26
CA ILE A 30 -1.87 -10.03 -0.40
C ILE A 30 -1.86 -11.54 -0.63
N GLU A 31 -2.85 -12.25 -0.07
CA GLU A 31 -3.05 -13.70 -0.26
C GLU A 31 -1.80 -14.57 0.00
N GLY A 32 -0.92 -14.15 0.91
CA GLY A 32 0.31 -14.88 1.23
C GLY A 32 1.50 -14.55 0.34
N GLU A 33 1.43 -13.46 -0.41
CA GLU A 33 2.54 -12.93 -1.20
C GLU A 33 2.83 -11.48 -0.80
N ILE A 34 4.12 -11.13 -0.75
CA ILE A 34 4.55 -9.73 -0.60
C ILE A 34 4.70 -9.16 -2.01
N VAL A 35 3.80 -8.26 -2.38
CA VAL A 35 3.84 -7.51 -3.64
C VAL A 35 4.52 -6.18 -3.37
N VAL A 36 5.53 -5.84 -4.18
CA VAL A 36 6.22 -4.55 -4.09
C VAL A 36 5.94 -3.76 -5.36
N THR A 37 5.18 -2.69 -5.20
CA THR A 37 4.75 -1.81 -6.29
C THR A 37 5.66 -0.58 -6.35
N PRO A 38 6.25 -0.24 -7.51
CA PRO A 38 7.02 0.99 -7.67
C PRO A 38 6.13 2.23 -7.52
N PRO A 39 6.72 3.42 -7.31
CA PRO A 39 5.95 4.65 -7.35
C PRO A 39 5.21 4.77 -8.69
N PRO A 40 3.98 5.31 -8.67
CA PRO A 40 3.24 5.59 -9.89
C PRO A 40 4.06 6.53 -10.79
N ASP A 41 3.94 6.34 -12.11
CA ASP A 41 4.53 7.28 -13.06
C ASP A 41 3.67 8.55 -13.16
N GLY A 42 4.21 9.59 -13.82
CA GLY A 42 3.53 10.89 -13.92
C GLY A 42 2.16 10.80 -14.60
N ASP A 43 2.00 9.91 -15.57
CA ASP A 43 0.73 9.71 -16.28
C ASP A 43 -0.33 9.07 -15.37
N HIS A 44 0.07 8.14 -14.51
CA HIS A 44 -0.82 7.56 -13.51
C HIS A 44 -1.34 8.62 -12.52
N GLU A 45 -0.47 9.50 -12.06
CA GLU A 45 -0.84 10.62 -11.17
C GLU A 45 -1.84 11.59 -11.83
N ASP A 46 -1.72 11.84 -13.14
CA ASP A 46 -2.66 12.67 -13.88
C ASP A 46 -4.07 12.07 -13.90
N TYR A 47 -4.20 10.75 -14.06
CA TYR A 47 -5.49 10.07 -13.99
C TYR A 47 -6.12 10.15 -12.60
N ILE A 48 -5.34 9.91 -11.55
CA ILE A 48 -5.81 10.03 -10.16
C ILE A 48 -6.28 11.46 -9.90
N SER A 49 -5.48 12.46 -10.31
CA SER A 49 -5.82 13.88 -10.15
C SER A 49 -7.13 14.24 -10.86
N LEU A 50 -7.36 13.74 -12.08
CA LEU A 50 -8.59 13.99 -12.83
C LEU A 50 -9.83 13.43 -12.12
N VAL A 51 -9.75 12.20 -11.62
CA VAL A 51 -10.87 11.57 -10.89
C VAL A 51 -11.09 12.26 -9.55
N LEU A 52 -10.03 12.51 -8.79
CA LEU A 52 -10.10 13.15 -7.49
C LEU A 52 -10.70 14.55 -7.58
N LYS A 53 -10.30 15.36 -8.57
CA LYS A 53 -10.90 16.68 -8.83
C LYS A 53 -12.41 16.59 -9.05
N GLN A 54 -12.90 15.56 -9.73
CA GLN A 54 -14.34 15.38 -9.94
C GLN A 54 -15.07 15.03 -8.66
N VAL A 55 -14.49 14.15 -7.83
CA VAL A 55 -15.04 13.76 -6.53
C VAL A 55 -15.08 14.97 -5.60
N LEU A 56 -13.95 15.64 -5.38
CA LEU A 56 -13.85 16.79 -4.49
C LEU A 56 -14.82 17.91 -4.87
N ARG A 57 -14.92 18.24 -6.17
CA ARG A 57 -15.83 19.31 -6.65
C ARG A 57 -17.31 18.98 -6.53
N LYS A 58 -17.67 17.70 -6.49
CA LYS A 58 -19.07 17.25 -6.44
C LYS A 58 -19.48 16.69 -5.08
N SER A 59 -18.54 16.55 -4.15
CA SER A 59 -18.83 16.10 -2.81
C SER A 59 -19.67 17.14 -2.07
N ARG A 60 -20.61 16.65 -1.25
CA ARG A 60 -21.40 17.49 -0.34
C ARG A 60 -20.68 17.79 0.97
N THR A 61 -19.60 17.06 1.23
CA THR A 61 -18.77 17.15 2.42
C THR A 61 -17.36 17.51 1.98
N ASP A 62 -16.70 18.40 2.71
CA ASP A 62 -15.28 18.68 2.47
C ASP A 62 -14.45 17.40 2.71
N MET A 63 -13.51 17.15 1.82
CA MET A 63 -12.69 15.94 1.81
C MET A 63 -11.24 16.29 1.51
N ASP A 64 -10.34 15.53 2.12
CA ASP A 64 -8.92 15.51 1.81
C ASP A 64 -8.53 14.14 1.25
N PHE A 65 -7.39 14.09 0.55
CA PHE A 65 -6.82 12.87 -0.02
C PHE A 65 -5.33 12.81 0.32
N SER A 66 -4.88 11.63 0.77
CA SER A 66 -3.46 11.31 0.87
C SER A 66 -3.04 10.65 -0.44
N GLY A 67 -2.19 11.35 -1.20
CA GLY A 67 -1.40 10.75 -2.28
C GLY A 67 -0.36 9.78 -1.73
#